data_AF-A0A371M581-F1
#
_entry.id   AF-A0A371M581-F1
#
_cell.length_a   1.000
_cell.length_b   1.000
_cell.length_c   1.000
_cell.angle_alpha   90.00
_cell.angle_beta   90.00
_cell.angle_gamma   90.00
#
_symmetry.space_group_name_H-M   'P 1'
#
loop_
_entity.id
_entity.type
_entity.pdbx_description
1 polymer ?
#
loop_
_entity_poly.entity_id
_entity_poly.type
_entity_poly.pdbx_seq_one_letter_code
_entity_poly.pdbx_strand_id
1 'polypeptide(L)'
;EKRHPADFALWKAGGVDPEDIAEHQHPEAAPAEEACQTAQTWDSPWDEGRPGWHIECSAMSMTHLDESIDIHVGGQDLVFPHHENEVAQSEAATGEQFAKYWLHVRLLETEEEKMSSSLGNYFSVADVVEEFGPDVLRTFLLS
;
A
#
# COMPACT_ATOMS: atom_id res chain seq x y z
N GLU A 1 10.64 -9.99 16.38
CA GLU A 1 11.77 -9.05 16.15
C GLU A 1 12.54 -9.44 14.89
N LYS A 2 13.19 -8.46 14.26
CA LYS A 2 14.00 -8.64 13.04
C LYS A 2 15.40 -9.17 13.38
N ARG A 3 15.93 -10.08 12.57
CA ARG A 3 17.33 -10.54 12.64
C ARG A 3 18.23 -9.71 11.72
N HIS A 4 17.68 -9.27 10.58
CA HIS A 4 18.34 -8.35 9.66
C HIS A 4 17.50 -7.08 9.46
N PRO A 5 18.14 -5.92 9.20
CA PRO A 5 17.41 -4.67 8.97
C PRO A 5 16.39 -4.73 7.81
N ALA A 6 16.69 -5.57 6.81
CA ALA A 6 15.85 -5.79 5.64
C ALA A 6 14.64 -6.72 5.90
N ASP A 7 14.59 -7.40 7.04
CA ASP A 7 13.45 -8.27 7.36
C ASP A 7 12.16 -7.43 7.41
N PHE A 8 11.06 -7.98 6.91
CA PHE A 8 9.73 -7.36 6.95
C PHE A 8 8.73 -8.30 7.62
N ALA A 9 7.67 -7.72 8.18
CA ALA A 9 6.67 -8.48 8.92
C ALA A 9 5.68 -9.15 7.95
N LEU A 10 5.48 -10.45 8.09
CA LEU A 10 4.36 -11.19 7.48
C LEU A 10 3.11 -11.11 8.36
N TRP A 11 3.30 -11.22 9.67
CA TRP A 11 2.26 -11.12 10.68
C TRP A 11 2.71 -10.18 11.78
N LYS A 12 1.83 -9.30 12.23
CA LYS A 12 2.06 -8.41 13.37
C LYS A 12 1.10 -8.80 14.48
N ALA A 13 1.63 -9.32 15.59
CA ALA A 13 0.82 -9.69 16.76
C ALA A 13 0.14 -8.45 17.37
N GLY A 14 -1.06 -8.65 17.89
CA GLY A 14 -1.90 -7.63 18.52
C GLY A 14 -2.51 -6.61 17.54
N GLY A 15 -3.18 -5.62 18.13
CA GLY A 15 -3.73 -4.46 17.43
C GLY A 15 -2.66 -3.45 16.99
N VAL A 16 -3.11 -2.30 16.52
CA VAL A 16 -2.25 -1.15 16.19
C VAL A 16 -2.12 -0.26 17.43
N ASP A 17 -0.92 0.24 17.72
CA ASP A 17 -0.73 1.22 18.80
C ASP A 17 -1.23 2.60 18.33
N PRO A 18 -1.95 3.38 19.18
CA PRO A 18 -2.35 4.73 18.81
C PRO A 18 -1.19 5.63 18.37
N GLU A 19 0.01 5.45 18.92
CA GLU A 19 1.20 6.20 18.50
C GLU A 19 1.57 5.92 17.04
N ASP A 20 1.48 4.66 16.60
CA ASP A 20 1.76 4.26 15.21
C ASP A 20 0.78 4.92 14.21
N ILE A 21 -0.46 5.18 14.63
CA ILE A 21 -1.46 5.87 13.81
C ILE A 21 -1.20 7.37 13.78
N ALA A 22 -0.87 7.95 14.94
CA ALA A 22 -0.71 9.40 15.09
C ALA A 22 0.37 9.99 14.17
N GLU A 23 1.43 9.24 13.87
CA GLU A 23 2.52 9.67 12.99
C GLU A 23 2.11 9.83 11.52
N HIS A 24 1.06 9.13 11.08
CA HIS A 24 0.70 8.99 9.66
C HIS A 24 -0.77 9.29 9.34
N GLN A 25 -1.57 9.69 10.33
CA GLN A 25 -2.99 9.97 10.13
C GLN A 25 -3.24 11.24 9.32
N HIS A 26 -4.25 11.21 8.46
CA HIS A 26 -4.78 12.41 7.82
C HIS A 26 -5.42 13.32 8.89
N PRO A 27 -5.36 14.66 8.76
CA PRO A 27 -5.96 15.58 9.74
C PRO A 27 -7.46 15.37 9.99
N GLU A 28 -8.16 14.82 9.02
CA GLU A 28 -9.60 14.52 9.09
C GLU A 28 -9.90 13.07 9.52
N ALA A 29 -8.88 12.26 9.77
CA ALA A 29 -9.08 10.91 10.27
C ALA A 29 -9.64 10.93 11.71
N ALA A 30 -10.31 9.84 12.09
CA ALA A 30 -10.71 9.64 13.48
C ALA A 30 -9.48 9.67 14.39
N PRO A 31 -9.60 10.15 15.65
CA PRO A 31 -8.49 10.14 16.61
C PRO A 31 -7.85 8.75 16.69
N ALA A 32 -6.51 8.70 16.78
CA ALA A 32 -5.77 7.44 16.82
C ALA A 32 -6.30 6.43 17.85
N GLU A 33 -6.66 6.89 19.05
CA GLU A 33 -7.25 6.04 20.10
C GLU A 33 -8.60 5.42 19.70
N GLU A 34 -9.41 6.13 18.92
CA GLU A 34 -10.68 5.63 18.38
C GLU A 34 -10.44 4.68 17.19
N ALA A 35 -9.52 5.04 16.30
CA ALA A 35 -9.12 4.20 15.18
C ALA A 35 -8.65 2.82 15.65
N CYS A 36 -7.82 2.76 16.71
CA CYS A 36 -7.35 1.51 17.31
C CYS A 36 -8.47 0.64 17.88
N GLN A 37 -9.54 1.23 18.42
CA GLN A 37 -10.68 0.46 18.95
C GLN A 37 -11.45 -0.28 17.83
N THR A 38 -11.39 0.25 16.61
CA THR A 38 -12.04 -0.34 15.43
C THR A 38 -11.09 -1.18 14.58
N ALA A 39 -9.78 -1.15 14.88
CA ALA A 39 -8.79 -1.93 14.17
C ALA A 39 -9.01 -3.43 14.41
N GLN A 40 -9.26 -4.17 13.34
CA GLN A 40 -9.54 -5.60 13.43
C GLN A 40 -8.27 -6.41 13.66
N THR A 41 -8.42 -7.47 14.46
CA THR A 41 -7.45 -8.54 14.66
C THR A 41 -8.09 -9.88 14.37
N TRP A 42 -7.26 -10.88 14.07
CA TRP A 42 -7.70 -12.24 13.76
C TRP A 42 -6.84 -13.25 14.49
N ASP A 43 -7.45 -14.37 14.87
CA ASP A 43 -6.75 -15.53 15.42
C ASP A 43 -5.78 -16.12 14.38
N SER A 44 -4.58 -16.51 14.82
CA SER A 44 -3.60 -17.21 13.99
C SER A 44 -2.79 -18.22 14.80
N PRO A 45 -2.04 -19.14 14.15
CA PRO A 45 -1.11 -20.03 14.83
C PRO A 45 0.04 -19.33 15.58
N TRP A 46 0.21 -18.02 15.38
CA TRP A 46 1.29 -17.20 15.95
C TRP A 46 0.74 -16.02 16.77
N ASP A 47 -0.36 -16.27 17.48
CA ASP A 47 -1.15 -15.30 18.26
C ASP A 47 -2.13 -14.45 17.43
N GLU A 48 -3.10 -13.87 18.13
CA GLU A 48 -4.02 -12.88 17.58
C GLU A 48 -3.23 -11.67 17.03
N GLY A 49 -3.60 -11.20 15.84
CA GLY A 49 -2.89 -10.11 15.20
C GLY A 49 -3.49 -9.71 13.86
N ARG A 50 -2.63 -9.16 12.99
CA ARG A 50 -3.02 -8.66 11.66
C ARG A 50 -1.93 -8.95 10.62
N PRO A 51 -2.28 -9.04 9.34
CA PRO A 51 -1.30 -9.23 8.28
C PRO A 51 -0.35 -8.03 8.17
N GLY A 52 0.85 -8.28 7.67
CA GLY A 52 1.71 -7.23 7.16
C GLY A 52 1.24 -6.74 5.80
N TRP A 53 1.43 -5.45 5.52
CA TRP A 53 0.97 -4.80 4.29
C TRP A 53 1.29 -5.58 3.00
N HIS A 54 2.49 -6.15 2.89
CA HIS A 54 2.93 -6.87 1.69
C HIS A 54 2.27 -8.25 1.51
N ILE A 55 2.03 -8.99 2.61
CA ILE A 55 1.53 -10.38 2.52
C ILE A 55 0.08 -10.45 2.04
N GLU A 56 -0.66 -9.36 2.24
CA GLU A 56 -2.04 -9.22 1.77
C GLU A 56 -2.09 -9.37 0.25
N CYS A 57 -1.26 -8.63 -0.48
CA CYS A 57 -1.23 -8.65 -1.94
C CYS A 57 -0.80 -10.00 -2.49
N SER A 58 0.31 -10.57 -2.00
CA SER A 58 0.76 -11.92 -2.39
C SER A 58 -0.31 -12.99 -2.16
N ALA A 59 -0.94 -13.00 -0.98
CA ALA A 59 -1.95 -13.99 -0.65
C ALA A 59 -3.21 -13.84 -1.53
N MET A 60 -3.71 -12.62 -1.70
CA MET A 60 -4.92 -12.37 -2.49
C MET A 60 -4.71 -12.64 -3.98
N SER A 61 -3.58 -12.20 -4.56
CA SER A 61 -3.31 -12.41 -5.99
C SER A 61 -3.20 -13.89 -6.31
N MET A 62 -2.47 -14.66 -5.49
CA MET A 62 -2.30 -16.10 -5.72
C MET A 62 -3.60 -16.89 -5.47
N THR A 63 -4.44 -16.43 -4.55
CA THR A 63 -5.75 -17.06 -4.28
C THR A 63 -6.72 -16.88 -5.45
N HIS A 64 -6.70 -15.72 -6.11
CA HIS A 64 -7.73 -15.34 -7.07
C HIS A 64 -7.31 -15.43 -8.54
N LEU A 65 -6.01 -15.39 -8.84
CA LEU A 65 -5.50 -15.38 -10.21
C LEU A 65 -4.77 -16.67 -10.53
N ASP A 66 -3.67 -16.95 -9.82
CA ASP A 66 -2.88 -18.19 -9.81
C ASP A 66 -1.55 -17.89 -9.09
N GLU A 67 -0.75 -18.92 -8.78
CA GLU A 67 0.59 -18.78 -8.18
C GLU A 67 1.58 -17.98 -9.05
N SER A 68 1.36 -17.96 -10.37
CA SER A 68 2.11 -17.16 -11.34
C SER A 68 1.15 -16.35 -12.21
N ILE A 69 1.29 -15.02 -12.21
CA ILE A 69 0.41 -14.11 -12.93
C ILE A 69 1.12 -13.48 -14.14
N ASP A 70 0.33 -13.08 -15.15
CA ASP A 70 0.89 -12.45 -16.34
C ASP A 70 1.33 -11.01 -16.07
N ILE A 71 0.47 -10.19 -15.46
CA ILE A 71 0.68 -8.75 -15.30
C ILE A 71 0.37 -8.34 -13.85
N HIS A 72 1.34 -7.68 -13.20
CA HIS A 72 1.14 -7.00 -11.92
C HIS A 72 1.38 -5.49 -12.08
N VAL A 73 0.52 -4.66 -11.50
CA VAL A 73 0.53 -3.20 -11.70
C VAL A 73 0.54 -2.43 -10.39
N GLY A 74 1.15 -1.25 -10.38
CA GLY A 74 1.08 -0.34 -9.23
C GLY A 74 1.72 1.02 -9.49
N GLY A 75 1.75 1.88 -8.48
CA GLY A 75 2.54 3.12 -8.52
C GLY A 75 4.05 2.84 -8.51
N GLN A 76 4.86 3.76 -9.04
CA GLN A 76 6.31 3.65 -9.01
C GLN A 76 6.87 3.57 -7.57
N ASP A 77 6.21 4.20 -6.61
CA ASP A 77 6.52 4.13 -5.19
C ASP A 77 6.36 2.72 -4.59
N LEU A 78 5.53 1.86 -5.21
CA LEU A 78 5.34 0.49 -4.76
C LEU A 78 6.43 -0.47 -5.26
N VAL A 79 7.26 -0.07 -6.24
CA VAL A 79 8.39 -0.90 -6.71
C VAL A 79 9.22 -1.40 -5.52
N PHE A 80 9.57 -0.50 -4.60
CA PHE A 80 10.26 -0.83 -3.38
C PHE A 80 9.67 -0.05 -2.19
N PRO A 81 9.39 -0.71 -1.04
CA PRO A 81 9.67 -2.13 -0.76
C PRO A 81 8.52 -3.08 -1.14
N HIS A 82 7.37 -2.56 -1.60
CA HIS A 82 6.14 -3.34 -1.63
C HIS A 82 6.18 -4.53 -2.59
N HIS A 83 6.34 -4.27 -3.89
CA HIS A 83 6.39 -5.32 -4.91
C HIS A 83 7.61 -6.21 -4.76
N GLU A 84 8.76 -5.68 -4.34
CA GLU A 84 9.96 -6.48 -4.05
C GLU A 84 9.68 -7.52 -2.95
N ASN A 85 8.94 -7.13 -1.90
CA ASN A 85 8.56 -8.04 -0.82
C ASN A 85 7.47 -9.02 -1.26
N GLU A 86 6.56 -8.65 -2.15
CA GLU A 86 5.59 -9.58 -2.73
C GLU A 86 6.28 -10.67 -3.56
N VAL A 87 7.27 -10.30 -4.38
CA VAL A 87 8.11 -11.26 -5.11
C VAL A 87 8.81 -12.19 -4.12
N ALA A 88 9.47 -11.64 -3.09
CA ALA A 88 10.17 -12.45 -2.10
C ALA A 88 9.24 -13.43 -1.35
N GLN A 89 7.99 -13.05 -1.07
CA GLN A 89 7.01 -13.90 -0.39
C GLN A 89 6.46 -14.98 -1.29
N SER A 90 5.98 -14.59 -2.48
CA SER A 90 5.32 -15.49 -3.43
C SER A 90 6.31 -16.52 -3.97
N GLU A 91 7.48 -16.10 -4.43
CA GLU A 91 8.46 -17.01 -5.04
C GLU A 91 9.13 -17.92 -4.00
N ALA A 92 9.29 -17.46 -2.75
CA ALA A 92 9.78 -18.33 -1.68
C ALA A 92 8.75 -19.38 -1.25
N ALA A 93 7.45 -19.08 -1.38
CA ALA A 93 6.37 -20.00 -1.02
C ALA A 93 6.12 -21.06 -2.11
N THR A 94 6.21 -20.69 -3.39
CA THR A 94 5.84 -21.55 -4.52
C THR A 94 7.05 -22.16 -5.23
N GLY A 95 8.20 -21.49 -5.20
CA GLY A 95 9.37 -21.84 -6.02
C GLY A 95 9.25 -21.45 -7.50
N GLU A 96 8.19 -20.75 -7.87
CA GLU A 96 7.89 -20.33 -9.25
C GLU A 96 7.95 -18.80 -9.37
N GLN A 97 8.11 -18.29 -10.60
CA GLN A 97 8.08 -16.84 -10.86
C GLN A 97 6.71 -16.25 -10.54
N PHE A 98 6.66 -15.21 -9.69
CA PHE A 98 5.38 -14.63 -9.26
C PHE A 98 4.65 -13.89 -10.38
N ALA A 99 5.31 -12.96 -11.07
CA ALA A 99 4.72 -12.19 -12.16
C ALA A 99 5.66 -12.07 -13.36
N LYS A 100 5.12 -12.24 -14.58
CA LYS A 100 5.90 -12.15 -15.84
C LYS A 100 6.20 -10.72 -16.24
N TYR A 101 5.25 -9.81 -16.06
CA TYR A 101 5.35 -8.41 -16.41
C TYR A 101 4.92 -7.51 -15.25
N TRP A 102 5.73 -6.49 -14.99
CA TRP A 102 5.47 -5.46 -13.99
C TRP A 102 5.28 -4.11 -14.69
N LEU A 103 4.17 -3.42 -14.40
CA LEU A 103 3.85 -2.13 -15.00
C LEU A 103 3.65 -1.11 -13.88
N HIS A 104 4.50 -0.08 -13.87
CA HIS A 104 4.46 0.97 -12.87
C HIS A 104 4.10 2.32 -13.48
N VAL A 105 3.08 2.98 -12.92
CA VAL A 105 2.75 4.37 -13.29
C VAL A 105 3.68 5.33 -12.56
N ARG A 106 4.21 6.32 -13.29
CA ARG A 106 5.12 7.33 -12.71
C ARG A 106 4.37 8.26 -11.77
N LEU A 107 5.11 8.85 -10.83
CA LEU A 107 4.58 9.87 -9.94
C LEU A 107 4.11 11.09 -10.73
N LEU A 108 3.01 11.70 -10.29
CA LEU A 108 2.58 13.01 -10.76
C LEU A 108 3.44 14.08 -10.07
N GLU A 109 4.15 14.87 -10.86
CA GLU A 109 5.09 15.90 -10.38
C GLU A 109 4.50 17.31 -10.60
N THR A 110 4.65 18.16 -9.59
CA THR A 110 4.35 19.60 -9.67
C THR A 110 5.66 20.39 -9.82
N GLU A 111 5.67 21.44 -10.66
CA GLU A 111 6.92 22.07 -11.15
C GLU A 111 7.85 22.64 -10.07
N GLU A 112 7.36 22.99 -8.87
CA GLU A 112 8.16 23.79 -7.92
C GLU A 112 8.20 23.29 -6.47
N GLU A 113 7.26 22.45 -6.03
CA GLU A 113 7.25 21.90 -4.66
C GLU A 113 6.74 20.45 -4.60
N LYS A 114 7.27 19.66 -3.67
CA LYS A 114 6.71 18.33 -3.34
C LYS A 114 5.30 18.52 -2.79
N MET A 115 4.30 17.90 -3.41
CA MET A 115 2.95 17.82 -2.83
C MET A 115 3.04 17.12 -1.45
N SER A 116 2.53 17.77 -0.41
CA SER A 116 2.40 17.17 0.91
C SER A 116 1.10 17.59 1.58
N SER A 117 0.52 16.66 2.33
CA SER A 117 -0.64 16.95 3.18
C SER A 117 -0.34 18.02 4.23
N SER A 118 0.92 18.15 4.66
CA SER A 118 1.35 19.15 5.65
C SER A 118 1.48 20.57 5.08
N LEU A 119 1.79 20.72 3.78
CA LEU A 119 1.83 22.02 3.10
C LEU A 119 0.46 22.41 2.54
N GLY A 120 -0.50 21.47 2.50
CA GLY A 120 -1.82 21.69 1.90
C GLY A 120 -1.75 21.94 0.40
N ASN A 121 -0.60 21.68 -0.24
CA ASN A 121 -0.34 21.90 -1.66
C ASN A 121 -0.59 20.63 -2.48
N TYR A 122 -1.63 19.87 -2.12
CA TYR A 122 -2.07 18.71 -2.87
C TYR A 122 -3.49 18.95 -3.38
N PHE A 123 -3.82 18.31 -4.49
CA PHE A 123 -5.17 18.33 -5.02
C PHE A 123 -5.83 16.99 -4.75
N SER A 124 -7.00 16.99 -4.11
CA SER A 124 -7.81 15.77 -4.07
C SER A 124 -8.44 15.55 -5.44
N VAL A 125 -8.77 14.29 -5.76
CA VAL A 125 -9.50 13.98 -7.01
C VAL A 125 -10.84 14.73 -7.05
N ALA A 126 -11.48 14.94 -5.90
CA ALA A 126 -12.76 15.67 -5.81
C ALA A 126 -12.59 17.13 -6.22
N ASP A 127 -11.57 17.83 -5.70
CA ASP A 127 -11.32 19.25 -5.99
C ASP A 127 -11.05 19.46 -7.49
N VAL A 128 -10.19 18.63 -8.09
CA VAL A 128 -9.84 18.72 -9.51
C VAL A 128 -11.03 18.43 -10.41
N VAL A 129 -11.87 17.46 -10.03
CA VAL A 129 -13.08 17.13 -10.78
C VAL A 129 -14.12 18.25 -10.69
N GLU A 130 -14.27 18.88 -9.52
CA GLU A 130 -15.15 20.04 -9.35
C GLU A 130 -14.68 21.24 -10.19
N GLU A 131 -13.37 21.50 -10.22
CA GLU A 131 -12.81 22.66 -10.91
C GLU A 131 -12.74 22.48 -12.44
N PHE A 132 -12.26 21.33 -12.92
CA PHE A 132 -11.93 21.12 -14.34
C PHE A 132 -12.87 20.13 -15.05
N GLY A 133 -13.63 19.34 -14.30
CA GLY A 133 -14.44 18.26 -14.85
C GLY A 133 -13.64 16.98 -15.12
N PRO A 134 -14.30 15.81 -15.09
CA PRO A 134 -13.62 14.52 -15.12
C PRO A 134 -12.97 14.20 -16.49
N ASP A 135 -13.51 14.71 -17.59
CA ASP A 135 -13.00 14.42 -18.93
C ASP A 135 -11.73 15.23 -19.25
N VAL A 136 -11.62 16.44 -18.71
CA VAL A 136 -10.39 17.24 -18.80
C VAL A 136 -9.28 16.56 -17.99
N LEU A 137 -9.57 16.17 -16.74
CA LEU A 137 -8.63 15.43 -15.90
C LEU A 137 -8.15 14.13 -16.57
N ARG A 138 -9.06 13.33 -17.12
CA ARG A 138 -8.70 12.11 -17.85
C ARG A 138 -7.83 12.38 -19.07
N THR A 139 -8.16 13.43 -19.83
CA THR A 139 -7.38 13.81 -21.01
C THR A 139 -5.96 14.21 -20.61
N PHE A 140 -5.82 15.00 -19.54
CA PHE A 140 -4.53 15.39 -18.99
C PHE A 140 -3.69 14.18 -18.53
N LEU A 141 -4.30 13.22 -17.83
CA LEU A 141 -3.59 12.03 -17.34
C LEU A 141 -3.17 11.04 -18.46
N LEU A 142 -3.74 11.19 -19.67
CA LEU A 142 -3.50 10.28 -20.81
C LEU A 142 -2.68 10.93 -21.95
N SER A 143 -2.30 12.21 -21.83
CA SER A 143 -1.53 12.97 -22.82
C SER A 143 -0.03 12.95 -22.55
#